data_AF-A0A2R7R8V8-F1
#
_entry.id   AF-A0A2R7R8V8-F1
#
_cell.length_a   1.000
_cell.length_b   1.000
_cell.length_c   1.000
_cell.angle_alpha   90.00
_cell.angle_beta   90.00
_cell.angle_gamma   90.00
#
_symmetry.space_group_name_H-M   'P 1'
#
loop_
_entity.id
_entity.type
_entity.pdbx_description
1 polymer ?
#
loop_
_entity_poly.entity_id
_entity_poly.type
_entity_poly.pdbx_seq_one_letter_code
_entity_poly.pdbx_strand_id
1 'polypeptide(L)'
;MLPAHAGDDAPPAGYPSWQDVENAKQSEAGKAAEVAKINDLLGGLQSRAEELGTAAVTSAAEYAVAETALQAASSRLDELTARTARATAGLAQHKKEIGALAAQSYKTGGTNMGFFVALDAVQTNSIQGLNIVRIVSDKTADLVSKASAAERVSQALADQEKAARAERERLSAEAKSKLDSAQAAQEAMSRQIKEQRDHGQELTAQLASLKGTTAAVEGEFRQGQAALAAYENAQAAKRAAAAAQARQQAEAAAKAAAPAAVQAAVQKPVNPAPVNPVP
;
A
#
# COMPACT_ATOMS: atom_id res chain seq x y z
N MET A 1 -14.40 24.62 0.13
CA MET A 1 -13.49 24.13 1.18
C MET A 1 -13.14 25.32 2.05
N LEU A 2 -13.70 25.39 3.26
CA LEU A 2 -13.35 26.45 4.20
C LEU A 2 -11.93 26.20 4.72
N PRO A 3 -11.11 27.24 4.91
CA PRO A 3 -9.82 27.10 5.57
C PRO A 3 -10.05 26.60 6.99
N ALA A 4 -9.53 25.42 7.30
CA ALA A 4 -9.46 24.92 8.66
C ALA A 4 -8.74 25.97 9.50
N HIS A 5 -9.41 26.43 10.55
CA HIS A 5 -8.81 27.30 11.54
C HIS A 5 -7.51 26.65 12.01
N ALA A 6 -6.38 27.29 11.69
CA ALA A 6 -5.15 27.11 12.44
C ALA A 6 -5.51 27.46 13.88
N GLY A 7 -5.77 26.42 14.69
CA GLY A 7 -5.97 26.60 16.11
C GLY A 7 -4.75 27.29 16.66
N ASP A 8 -4.94 28.41 17.34
CA ASP A 8 -3.99 28.84 18.34
C ASP A 8 -3.93 27.69 19.37
N ASP A 9 -2.96 26.78 19.21
CA ASP A 9 -2.70 25.65 20.11
C ASP A 9 -2.02 26.12 21.42
N ALA A 10 -2.24 27.38 21.80
CA ALA A 10 -1.89 27.89 23.10
C ALA A 10 -2.73 27.16 24.18
N PRO A 11 -2.16 26.89 25.37
CA PRO A 11 -2.93 26.37 26.49
C PRO A 11 -4.17 27.26 26.72
N PRO A 12 -5.35 26.71 27.09
CA PRO A 12 -6.56 27.50 27.29
C PRO A 12 -6.44 28.59 28.36
N ALA A 13 -5.43 28.52 29.24
CA ALA A 13 -5.09 29.54 30.23
C ALA A 13 -3.83 30.36 29.88
N GLY A 14 -3.22 30.14 28.72
CA GLY A 14 -1.96 30.76 28.29
C GLY A 14 -0.72 30.30 29.08
N TYR A 15 0.43 30.86 28.71
CA TYR A 15 1.69 30.68 29.44
C TYR A 15 1.80 31.73 30.56
N PRO A 16 2.35 31.37 31.74
CA PRO A 16 2.58 32.33 32.82
C PRO A 16 3.57 33.43 32.41
N SER A 17 3.29 34.64 32.87
CA SER A 17 4.17 35.79 32.69
C SER A 17 5.18 35.89 33.84
N TRP A 18 6.25 36.68 33.64
CA TRP A 18 7.19 37.01 34.72
C TRP A 18 6.53 37.67 35.93
N GLN A 19 5.46 38.44 35.73
CA GLN A 19 4.71 39.02 36.84
C GLN A 19 3.98 37.96 37.65
N ASP A 20 3.42 36.93 36.99
CA ASP A 20 2.77 35.81 37.67
C ASP A 20 3.78 35.02 38.51
N VAL A 21 4.98 34.79 37.97
CA VAL A 21 6.09 34.13 38.67
C VAL A 21 6.52 34.92 39.91
N GLU A 22 6.65 36.24 39.80
CA GLU A 22 7.04 37.08 40.94
C GLU A 22 5.95 37.14 42.01
N ASN A 23 4.67 37.21 41.60
CA ASN A 23 3.54 37.14 42.52
C ASN A 23 3.48 35.78 43.23
N ALA A 24 3.70 34.67 42.51
CA ALA A 24 3.72 33.33 43.06
C ALA A 24 4.82 33.15 44.13
N LYS A 25 5.98 33.79 43.97
CA LYS A 25 7.09 33.76 44.95
C LYS A 25 6.75 34.39 46.31
N GLN A 26 5.67 35.17 46.41
CA GLN A 26 5.28 35.81 47.68
C GLN A 26 4.69 34.83 48.70
N SER A 27 4.39 33.58 48.31
CA SER A 27 3.90 32.55 49.23
C SER A 27 4.40 31.16 48.83
N GLU A 28 4.68 30.30 49.81
CA GLU A 28 5.08 28.91 49.55
C GLU A 28 4.01 28.13 48.78
N ALA A 29 2.72 28.37 49.10
CA ALA A 29 1.60 27.74 48.39
C ALA A 29 1.51 28.21 46.92
N GLY A 30 1.64 29.51 46.67
CA GLY A 30 1.63 30.07 45.31
C GLY A 30 2.82 29.59 44.48
N LYS A 31 4.00 29.56 45.08
CA LYS A 31 5.22 29.02 44.47
C LYS A 31 5.05 27.55 44.07
N ALA A 32 4.52 26.72 44.96
CA ALA A 32 4.27 25.31 44.66
C ALA A 32 3.25 25.12 43.53
N ALA A 33 2.18 25.93 43.52
CA ALA A 33 1.17 25.90 42.45
C ALA A 33 1.75 26.31 41.09
N GLU A 34 2.56 27.36 41.04
CA GLU A 34 3.17 27.82 39.78
C GLU A 34 4.21 26.84 39.24
N VAL A 35 5.01 26.23 40.12
CA VAL A 35 5.94 25.15 39.73
C VAL A 35 5.20 23.96 39.14
N ALA A 36 4.08 23.55 39.74
CA ALA A 36 3.26 22.46 39.20
C ALA A 36 2.71 22.82 37.80
N LYS A 37 2.13 24.01 37.66
CA LYS A 37 1.62 24.52 36.38
C LYS A 37 2.68 24.57 35.29
N ILE A 38 3.89 25.08 35.60
CA ILE A 38 4.98 25.14 34.62
C ILE A 38 5.46 23.73 34.22
N ASN A 39 5.59 22.80 35.18
CA ASN A 39 5.93 21.42 34.85
C ASN A 39 4.88 20.76 33.95
N ASP A 40 3.60 21.00 34.20
CA ASP A 40 2.51 20.48 33.37
C ASP A 40 2.56 21.06 31.95
N LEU A 41 2.80 22.37 31.81
CA LEU A 41 2.97 23.02 30.51
C LEU A 41 4.17 22.47 29.74
N LEU A 42 5.30 22.31 30.43
CA LEU A 42 6.52 21.75 29.86
C LEU A 42 6.37 20.27 29.45
N GLY A 43 5.63 19.49 30.24
CA GLY A 43 5.25 18.12 29.92
C GLY A 43 4.32 18.06 28.71
N GLY A 44 3.29 18.91 28.67
CA GLY A 44 2.37 19.01 27.56
C GLY A 44 3.02 19.44 26.24
N LEU A 45 4.03 20.33 26.29
CA LEU A 45 4.84 20.68 25.12
C LEU A 45 5.66 19.50 24.60
N GLN A 46 6.20 18.68 25.49
CA GLN A 46 6.97 17.49 25.12
C GLN A 46 6.05 16.41 24.54
N SER A 47 4.94 16.08 25.19
CA SER A 47 3.99 15.08 24.69
C SER A 47 3.45 15.45 23.30
N ARG A 48 3.08 16.73 23.09
CA ARG A 48 2.66 17.20 21.77
C ARG A 48 3.75 17.08 20.71
N ALA A 49 5.02 17.33 21.06
CA ALA A 49 6.14 17.14 20.13
C ALA A 49 6.33 15.67 19.76
N GLU A 50 6.19 14.75 20.72
CA GLU A 50 6.27 13.30 20.49
C GLU A 50 5.10 12.80 19.62
N GLU A 51 3.87 13.27 19.90
CA GLU A 51 2.67 12.94 19.12
C GLU A 51 2.78 13.43 17.67
N LEU A 52 3.14 14.70 17.47
CA LEU A 52 3.30 15.29 16.14
C LEU A 52 4.48 14.69 15.38
N GLY A 53 5.58 14.37 16.06
CA GLY A 53 6.69 13.63 15.47
C GLY A 53 6.29 12.24 15.00
N THR A 54 5.52 11.51 15.80
CA THR A 54 4.97 10.20 15.43
C THR A 54 4.00 10.29 14.26
N ALA A 55 3.13 11.31 14.26
CA ALA A 55 2.21 11.57 13.15
C ALA A 55 2.96 11.87 11.85
N ALA A 56 4.00 12.72 11.90
CA ALA A 56 4.81 13.04 10.73
C ALA A 56 5.51 11.81 10.15
N VAL A 57 6.13 10.98 11.00
CA VAL A 57 6.77 9.72 10.56
C VAL A 57 5.75 8.75 9.96
N THR A 58 4.59 8.61 10.60
CA THR A 58 3.52 7.72 10.13
C THR A 58 2.98 8.17 8.78
N SER A 59 2.63 9.46 8.63
CA SER A 59 2.12 10.00 7.37
C SER A 59 3.15 9.93 6.25
N ALA A 60 4.44 10.15 6.54
CA ALA A 60 5.51 9.96 5.55
C ALA A 60 5.62 8.49 5.09
N ALA A 61 5.51 7.53 6.02
CA ALA A 61 5.52 6.11 5.68
C ALA A 61 4.30 5.72 4.83
N GLU A 62 3.10 6.19 5.19
CA GLU A 62 1.89 5.96 4.40
C GLU A 62 2.00 6.54 2.99
N TYR A 63 2.55 7.75 2.85
CA TYR A 63 2.81 8.34 1.53
C TYR A 63 3.79 7.50 0.71
N ALA A 64 4.90 7.03 1.31
CA ALA A 64 5.87 6.18 0.60
C ALA A 64 5.26 4.87 0.10
N VAL A 65 4.37 4.25 0.90
CA VAL A 65 3.62 3.06 0.49
C VAL A 65 2.69 3.37 -0.69
N ALA A 66 1.95 4.48 -0.63
CA ALA A 66 1.03 4.88 -1.70
C ALA A 66 1.77 5.23 -3.00
N GLU A 67 2.91 5.92 -2.92
CA GLU A 67 3.77 6.23 -4.07
C GLU A 67 4.31 4.96 -4.74
N THR A 68 4.76 3.99 -3.93
CA THR A 68 5.23 2.68 -4.43
C THR A 68 4.11 1.95 -5.17
N ALA A 69 2.89 1.95 -4.62
CA ALA A 69 1.73 1.35 -5.28
C ALA A 69 1.38 2.05 -6.60
N LEU A 70 1.41 3.38 -6.63
CA LEU A 70 1.20 4.18 -7.83
C LEU A 70 2.26 3.89 -8.91
N GLN A 71 3.53 3.76 -8.53
CA GLN A 71 4.61 3.41 -9.43
C GLN A 71 4.40 2.02 -10.03
N ALA A 72 4.08 1.02 -9.21
CA ALA A 72 3.79 -0.34 -9.67
C ALA A 72 2.59 -0.38 -10.64
N ALA A 73 1.52 0.37 -10.36
CA ALA A 73 0.37 0.48 -11.25
C ALA A 73 0.72 1.18 -12.57
N SER A 74 1.58 2.20 -12.53
CA SER A 74 2.06 2.90 -13.72
C SER A 74 2.91 1.98 -14.61
N SER A 75 3.86 1.24 -14.03
CA SER A 75 4.65 0.25 -14.79
C SER A 75 3.77 -0.85 -15.40
N ARG A 76 2.75 -1.32 -14.68
CA ARG A 76 1.79 -2.29 -15.22
C ARG A 76 0.98 -1.70 -16.39
N LEU A 77 0.56 -0.45 -16.29
CA LEU A 77 -0.15 0.24 -17.37
C LEU A 77 0.73 0.39 -18.62
N ASP A 78 2.01 0.71 -18.46
CA ASP A 78 2.96 0.81 -19.57
C ASP A 78 3.13 -0.55 -20.28
N GLU A 79 3.29 -1.63 -19.50
CA GLU A 79 3.34 -2.99 -20.04
C GLU A 79 2.08 -3.37 -20.81
N LEU A 80 0.90 -3.06 -20.26
CA LEU A 80 -0.38 -3.34 -20.90
C LEU A 80 -0.53 -2.53 -22.18
N THR A 81 -0.22 -1.24 -22.16
CA THR A 81 -0.25 -0.35 -23.33
C THR A 81 0.63 -0.92 -24.46
N ALA A 82 1.84 -1.39 -24.15
CA ALA A 82 2.73 -2.02 -25.13
C ALA A 82 2.20 -3.37 -25.65
N ARG A 83 1.48 -4.14 -24.83
CA ARG A 83 0.82 -5.39 -25.26
C ARG A 83 -0.40 -5.09 -26.15
N THR A 84 -1.24 -4.13 -25.77
CA THR A 84 -2.40 -3.67 -26.56
C THR A 84 -1.95 -3.18 -27.93
N ALA A 85 -0.90 -2.36 -28.00
CA ALA A 85 -0.38 -1.85 -29.27
C ALA A 85 0.10 -2.97 -30.20
N ARG A 86 0.83 -3.96 -29.67
CA ARG A 86 1.27 -5.15 -30.44
C ARG A 86 0.10 -6.00 -30.91
N ALA A 87 -0.89 -6.26 -30.06
CA ALA A 87 -2.08 -7.02 -30.42
C ALA A 87 -2.91 -6.30 -31.50
N THR A 88 -3.07 -4.99 -31.38
CA THR A 88 -3.78 -4.15 -32.36
C THR A 88 -3.07 -4.16 -33.72
N ALA A 89 -1.73 -4.06 -33.73
CA ALA A 89 -0.95 -4.14 -34.96
C ALA A 89 -1.08 -5.53 -35.64
N GLY A 90 -0.99 -6.61 -34.87
CA GLY A 90 -1.19 -7.98 -35.38
C GLY A 90 -2.60 -8.18 -35.95
N LEU A 91 -3.63 -7.69 -35.27
CA LEU A 91 -5.01 -7.71 -35.76
C LEU A 91 -5.15 -6.93 -37.06
N ALA A 92 -4.56 -5.73 -37.16
CA ALA A 92 -4.59 -4.91 -38.36
C ALA A 92 -3.91 -5.63 -39.55
N GLN A 93 -2.80 -6.34 -39.29
CA GLN A 93 -2.13 -7.16 -40.31
C GLN A 93 -3.05 -8.28 -40.81
N HIS A 94 -3.67 -9.06 -39.91
CA HIS A 94 -4.58 -10.12 -40.33
C HIS A 94 -5.79 -9.59 -41.09
N LYS A 95 -6.37 -8.46 -40.65
CA LYS A 95 -7.47 -7.78 -41.36
C LYS A 95 -7.04 -7.35 -42.77
N LYS A 96 -5.80 -6.87 -42.94
CA LYS A 96 -5.23 -6.53 -44.25
C LYS A 96 -5.02 -7.76 -45.13
N GLU A 97 -4.52 -8.86 -44.60
CA GLU A 97 -4.33 -10.13 -45.32
C GLU A 97 -5.68 -10.69 -45.79
N ILE A 98 -6.71 -10.67 -44.92
CA ILE A 98 -8.07 -11.07 -45.27
C ILE A 98 -8.65 -10.15 -46.34
N GLY A 99 -8.49 -8.83 -46.20
CA GLY A 99 -8.95 -7.86 -47.19
C GLY A 99 -8.30 -8.03 -48.56
N ALA A 100 -6.99 -8.31 -48.60
CA ALA A 100 -6.27 -8.60 -49.84
C ALA A 100 -6.76 -9.89 -50.50
N LEU A 101 -7.02 -10.94 -49.71
CA LEU A 101 -7.61 -12.18 -50.21
C LEU A 101 -9.01 -11.95 -50.79
N ALA A 102 -9.85 -11.17 -50.10
CA ALA A 102 -11.18 -10.82 -50.58
C ALA A 102 -11.12 -10.03 -51.90
N ALA A 103 -10.21 -9.04 -52.00
CA ALA A 103 -10.00 -8.27 -53.21
C ALA A 103 -9.50 -9.14 -54.39
N GLN A 104 -8.57 -10.07 -54.13
CA GLN A 104 -8.08 -10.99 -55.15
C GLN A 104 -9.18 -11.94 -55.63
N SER A 105 -9.98 -12.50 -54.71
CA SER A 105 -11.14 -13.35 -55.04
C SER A 105 -12.14 -12.61 -55.93
N TYR A 106 -12.44 -11.34 -55.60
CA TYR A 106 -13.30 -10.49 -56.41
C TYR A 106 -12.72 -10.26 -57.82
N LYS A 107 -11.43 -9.94 -57.92
CA LYS A 107 -10.74 -9.71 -59.20
C LYS A 107 -10.70 -10.95 -60.10
N THR A 108 -10.61 -12.15 -59.52
CA THR A 108 -10.65 -13.42 -60.26
C THR A 108 -12.07 -13.91 -60.55
N GLY A 109 -13.11 -13.08 -60.41
CA GLY A 109 -14.48 -13.46 -60.79
C GLY A 109 -15.29 -14.19 -59.70
N GLY A 110 -14.87 -14.05 -58.42
CA GLY A 110 -15.57 -14.64 -57.27
C GLY A 110 -15.43 -16.16 -57.15
N THR A 111 -16.30 -16.78 -56.35
CA THR A 111 -16.36 -18.24 -56.10
C THR A 111 -16.49 -19.10 -57.36
N ASN A 112 -16.88 -18.52 -58.49
CA ASN A 112 -17.11 -19.23 -59.74
C ASN A 112 -15.81 -19.73 -60.40
N MET A 113 -14.70 -18.98 -60.34
CA MET A 113 -13.41 -19.42 -60.93
C MET A 113 -12.79 -20.60 -60.17
N GLY A 114 -12.88 -20.59 -58.83
CA GLY A 114 -12.44 -21.73 -58.01
C GLY A 114 -13.26 -22.99 -58.28
N PHE A 115 -14.57 -22.83 -58.55
CA PHE A 115 -15.43 -23.92 -58.99
C PHE A 115 -15.03 -24.47 -60.36
N PHE A 116 -14.72 -23.62 -61.35
CA PHE A 116 -14.27 -24.08 -62.67
C PHE A 116 -12.91 -24.78 -62.63
N VAL A 117 -11.96 -24.29 -61.81
CA VAL A 117 -10.65 -24.95 -61.63
C VAL A 117 -10.78 -26.28 -60.87
N ALA A 118 -11.65 -26.34 -59.85
CA ALA A 118 -11.92 -27.60 -59.16
C ALA A 118 -12.63 -28.61 -60.08
N LEU A 119 -13.60 -28.15 -60.89
CA LEU A 119 -14.33 -28.97 -61.85
C LEU A 119 -13.42 -29.49 -62.96
N ASP A 120 -12.53 -28.65 -63.50
CA ASP A 120 -11.50 -29.02 -64.47
C ASP A 120 -10.51 -30.03 -63.88
N ALA A 121 -10.06 -29.83 -62.64
CA ALA A 121 -9.19 -30.79 -61.96
C ALA A 121 -9.84 -32.16 -61.73
N VAL A 122 -11.16 -32.20 -61.46
CA VAL A 122 -11.93 -33.45 -61.37
C VAL A 122 -12.12 -34.09 -62.75
N GLN A 123 -12.45 -33.31 -63.77
CA GLN A 123 -12.63 -33.81 -65.15
C GLN A 123 -11.33 -34.32 -65.77
N THR A 124 -10.18 -33.72 -65.44
CA THR A 124 -8.85 -34.10 -65.92
C THR A 124 -8.12 -35.07 -65.00
N ASN A 125 -8.74 -35.50 -63.89
CA ASN A 125 -8.16 -36.36 -62.85
C ASN A 125 -6.83 -35.81 -62.26
N SER A 126 -6.69 -34.49 -62.21
CA SER A 126 -5.51 -33.78 -61.70
C SER A 126 -5.52 -33.66 -60.17
N ILE A 127 -4.87 -34.61 -59.50
CA ILE A 127 -4.66 -34.60 -58.04
C ILE A 127 -3.94 -33.34 -57.56
N GLN A 128 -3.07 -32.77 -58.39
CA GLN A 128 -2.32 -31.55 -58.06
C GLN A 128 -3.25 -30.33 -57.93
N GLY A 129 -4.25 -30.18 -58.81
CA GLY A 129 -5.22 -29.09 -58.75
C GLY A 129 -6.10 -29.14 -57.49
N LEU A 130 -6.57 -30.34 -57.13
CA LEU A 130 -7.36 -30.56 -55.91
C LEU A 130 -6.55 -30.26 -54.63
N ASN A 131 -5.28 -30.65 -54.60
CA ASN A 131 -4.39 -30.33 -53.47
C ASN A 131 -4.18 -28.82 -53.30
N ILE A 132 -4.03 -28.07 -54.40
CA ILE A 132 -3.86 -26.60 -54.34
C ILE A 132 -5.12 -25.92 -53.78
N VAL A 133 -6.31 -26.30 -54.24
CA VAL A 133 -7.58 -25.76 -53.73
C VAL A 133 -7.71 -26.01 -52.23
N ARG A 134 -7.43 -27.24 -51.78
CA ARG A 134 -7.46 -27.60 -50.35
C ARG A 134 -6.48 -26.75 -49.53
N ILE A 135 -5.23 -26.63 -49.96
CA ILE A 135 -4.20 -25.82 -49.26
C ILE A 135 -4.65 -24.36 -49.11
N VAL A 136 -5.25 -23.78 -50.16
CA VAL A 136 -5.74 -22.40 -50.13
C VAL A 136 -6.95 -22.25 -49.19
N SER A 137 -7.89 -23.20 -49.21
CA SER A 137 -9.03 -23.22 -48.29
C SER A 137 -8.57 -23.34 -46.83
N ASP A 138 -7.67 -24.28 -46.54
CA ASP A 138 -7.12 -24.49 -45.20
C ASP A 138 -6.39 -23.24 -44.70
N LYS A 139 -5.57 -22.60 -45.56
CA LYS A 139 -4.85 -21.36 -45.23
C LYS A 139 -5.79 -20.17 -45.00
N THR A 140 -6.91 -20.11 -45.73
CA THR A 140 -7.93 -19.07 -45.55
C THR A 140 -8.69 -19.25 -44.24
N ALA A 141 -9.11 -20.48 -43.94
CA ALA A 141 -9.77 -20.82 -42.68
C ALA A 141 -8.87 -20.55 -41.47
N ASP A 142 -7.58 -20.91 -41.57
CA ASP A 142 -6.56 -20.60 -40.57
C ASP A 142 -6.38 -19.09 -40.37
N LEU A 143 -6.33 -18.30 -41.45
CA LEU A 143 -6.22 -16.85 -41.36
C LEU A 143 -7.43 -16.19 -40.67
N VAL A 144 -8.65 -16.61 -41.01
CA VAL A 144 -9.87 -16.12 -40.36
C VAL A 144 -9.87 -16.49 -38.87
N SER A 145 -9.51 -17.73 -38.55
CA SER A 145 -9.38 -18.20 -37.16
C SER A 145 -8.37 -17.36 -36.36
N LYS A 146 -7.20 -17.11 -36.94
CA LYS A 146 -6.16 -16.24 -36.35
C LYS A 146 -6.64 -14.81 -36.15
N ALA A 147 -7.34 -14.24 -37.12
CA ALA A 147 -7.90 -12.90 -37.01
C ALA A 147 -8.95 -12.80 -35.89
N SER A 148 -9.87 -13.77 -35.79
CA SER A 148 -10.85 -13.82 -34.71
C SER A 148 -10.21 -14.02 -33.34
N ALA A 149 -9.16 -14.85 -33.25
CA ALA A 149 -8.41 -15.01 -32.01
C ALA A 149 -7.68 -13.72 -31.61
N ALA A 150 -7.01 -13.06 -32.57
CA ALA A 150 -6.34 -11.79 -32.35
C ALA A 150 -7.32 -10.67 -31.93
N GLU A 151 -8.54 -10.67 -32.46
CA GLU A 151 -9.58 -9.72 -32.08
C GLU A 151 -10.01 -9.90 -30.61
N ARG A 152 -10.25 -11.14 -30.17
CA ARG A 152 -10.57 -11.43 -28.76
C ARG A 152 -9.42 -11.03 -27.83
N VAL A 153 -8.18 -11.33 -28.20
CA VAL A 153 -6.99 -10.93 -27.43
C VAL A 153 -6.87 -9.41 -27.35
N SER A 154 -7.05 -8.71 -28.48
CA SER A 154 -7.00 -7.25 -28.53
C SER A 154 -8.07 -6.61 -27.66
N GLN A 155 -9.30 -7.14 -27.69
CA GLN A 155 -10.39 -6.65 -26.84
C GLN A 155 -10.09 -6.88 -25.36
N ALA A 156 -9.66 -8.08 -25.00
CA ALA A 156 -9.31 -8.40 -23.61
C ALA A 156 -8.17 -7.53 -23.07
N LEU A 157 -7.15 -7.24 -23.89
CA LEU A 157 -6.05 -6.34 -23.51
C LEU A 157 -6.53 -4.88 -23.37
N ALA A 158 -7.42 -4.41 -24.26
CA ALA A 158 -8.00 -3.07 -24.15
C ALA A 158 -8.83 -2.92 -22.86
N ASP A 159 -9.61 -3.94 -22.50
CA ASP A 159 -10.39 -3.95 -21.25
C ASP A 159 -9.48 -3.96 -20.02
N GLN A 160 -8.40 -4.75 -20.05
CA GLN A 160 -7.39 -4.75 -18.99
C GLN A 160 -6.67 -3.41 -18.87
N GLU A 161 -6.32 -2.77 -19.99
CA GLU A 161 -5.65 -1.47 -20.00
C GLU A 161 -6.56 -0.38 -19.42
N LYS A 162 -7.84 -0.39 -19.79
CA LYS A 162 -8.85 0.50 -19.22
C LYS A 162 -8.97 0.33 -17.70
N ALA A 163 -9.03 -0.92 -17.22
CA ALA A 163 -9.08 -1.20 -15.79
C ALA A 163 -7.79 -0.74 -15.07
N ALA A 164 -6.62 -1.00 -15.66
CA ALA A 164 -5.34 -0.56 -15.11
C ALA A 164 -5.21 0.97 -15.06
N ARG A 165 -5.74 1.69 -16.06
CA ARG A 165 -5.79 3.15 -16.08
C ARG A 165 -6.65 3.71 -14.96
N ALA A 166 -7.84 3.16 -14.76
CA ALA A 166 -8.73 3.54 -13.67
C ALA A 166 -8.09 3.28 -12.29
N GLU A 167 -7.42 2.15 -12.11
CA GLU A 167 -6.73 1.84 -10.85
C GLU A 167 -5.53 2.78 -10.62
N ARG A 168 -4.75 3.10 -11.66
CA ARG A 168 -3.66 4.07 -11.58
C ARG A 168 -4.16 5.47 -11.23
N GLU A 169 -5.31 5.89 -11.76
CA GLU A 169 -5.96 7.16 -11.39
C GLU A 169 -6.41 7.17 -9.92
N ARG A 170 -7.03 6.07 -9.45
CA ARG A 170 -7.41 5.90 -8.04
C ARG A 170 -6.21 6.00 -7.12
N LEU A 171 -5.13 5.26 -7.41
CA LEU A 171 -3.89 5.28 -6.65
C LEU A 171 -3.19 6.64 -6.70
N SER A 172 -3.31 7.37 -7.81
CA SER A 172 -2.75 8.72 -7.92
C SER A 172 -3.47 9.71 -6.99
N ALA A 173 -4.80 9.61 -6.87
CA ALA A 173 -5.56 10.42 -5.94
C ALA A 173 -5.25 10.06 -4.48
N GLU A 174 -5.08 8.76 -4.20
CA GLU A 174 -4.69 8.26 -2.88
C GLU A 174 -3.29 8.76 -2.47
N ALA A 175 -2.29 8.60 -3.35
CA ALA A 175 -0.93 9.10 -3.13
C ALA A 175 -0.92 10.62 -2.89
N LYS A 176 -1.70 11.39 -3.66
CA LYS A 176 -1.85 12.83 -3.43
C LYS A 176 -2.44 13.15 -2.05
N SER A 177 -3.51 12.46 -1.64
CA SER A 177 -4.12 12.68 -0.33
C SER A 177 -3.15 12.34 0.82
N LYS A 178 -2.34 11.29 0.67
CA LYS A 178 -1.30 10.92 1.64
C LYS A 178 -0.15 11.93 1.67
N LEU A 179 0.26 12.46 0.52
CA LEU A 179 1.25 13.54 0.45
C LEU A 179 0.75 14.80 1.18
N ASP A 180 -0.48 15.23 0.91
CA ASP A 180 -1.07 16.40 1.55
C ASP A 180 -1.15 16.21 3.08
N SER A 181 -1.44 14.98 3.55
CA SER A 181 -1.44 14.63 4.98
C SER A 181 -0.03 14.67 5.58
N ALA A 182 0.98 14.15 4.87
CA ALA A 182 2.37 14.18 5.31
C ALA A 182 2.91 15.62 5.42
N GLN A 183 2.57 16.47 4.46
CA GLN A 183 2.93 17.90 4.50
C GLN A 183 2.28 18.61 5.69
N ALA A 184 0.98 18.39 5.92
CA ALA A 184 0.29 18.96 7.07
C ALA A 184 0.91 18.52 8.42
N ALA A 185 1.29 17.24 8.53
CA ALA A 185 1.95 16.72 9.73
C ALA A 185 3.36 17.32 9.92
N GLN A 186 4.12 17.48 8.83
CA GLN A 186 5.43 18.13 8.87
C GLN A 186 5.34 19.61 9.31
N GLU A 187 4.34 20.35 8.80
CA GLU A 187 4.10 21.73 9.18
C GLU A 187 3.69 21.84 10.66
N ALA A 188 2.82 20.95 11.13
CA ALA A 188 2.42 20.90 12.54
C ALA A 188 3.62 20.62 13.45
N MET A 189 4.46 19.64 13.10
CA MET A 189 5.70 19.35 13.82
C MET A 189 6.64 20.56 13.84
N SER A 190 6.79 21.27 12.71
CA SER A 190 7.64 22.45 12.61
C SER A 190 7.14 23.60 13.50
N ARG A 191 5.82 23.82 13.57
CA ARG A 191 5.20 24.78 14.49
C ARG A 191 5.45 24.39 15.95
N GLN A 192 5.25 23.12 16.30
CA GLN A 192 5.48 22.63 17.66
C GLN A 192 6.95 22.76 18.10
N ILE A 193 7.92 22.51 17.21
CA ILE A 193 9.35 22.70 17.52
C ILE A 193 9.63 24.18 17.83
N LYS A 194 9.04 25.10 17.05
CA LYS A 194 9.17 26.54 17.30
C LYS A 194 8.56 26.91 18.66
N GLU A 195 7.35 26.46 18.95
CA GLU A 195 6.69 26.70 20.25
C GLU A 195 7.48 26.12 21.42
N GLN A 196 7.96 24.89 21.29
CA GLN A 196 8.80 24.24 22.31
C GLN A 196 10.09 25.01 22.55
N ARG A 197 10.71 25.57 21.51
CA ARG A 197 11.91 26.40 21.65
C ARG A 197 11.60 27.72 22.34
N ASP A 198 10.59 28.44 21.85
CA ASP A 198 10.29 29.79 22.32
C ASP A 198 9.71 29.77 23.75
N HIS A 199 8.73 28.90 24.03
CA HIS A 199 8.09 28.80 25.34
C HIS A 199 8.83 27.87 26.30
N GLY A 200 9.48 26.81 25.82
CA GLY A 200 10.18 25.87 26.70
C GLY A 200 11.40 26.49 27.38
N GLN A 201 12.14 27.37 26.69
CA GLN A 201 13.26 28.13 27.27
C GLN A 201 12.76 29.08 28.37
N GLU A 202 11.71 29.83 28.06
CA GLU A 202 11.07 30.79 28.97
C GLU A 202 10.53 30.11 30.23
N LEU A 203 9.73 29.05 30.07
CA LEU A 203 9.20 28.25 31.19
C LEU A 203 10.32 27.63 32.05
N THR A 204 11.41 27.17 31.44
CA THR A 204 12.55 26.62 32.19
C THR A 204 13.26 27.70 33.00
N ALA A 205 13.40 28.92 32.46
CA ALA A 205 13.96 30.06 33.18
C ALA A 205 13.06 30.50 34.36
N GLN A 206 11.75 30.55 34.16
CA GLN A 206 10.77 30.86 35.21
C GLN A 206 10.80 29.82 36.34
N LEU A 207 10.89 28.54 35.97
CA LEU A 207 10.98 27.45 36.93
C LEU A 207 12.28 27.50 37.75
N ALA A 208 13.40 27.85 37.12
CA ALA A 208 14.66 28.07 37.80
C ALA A 208 14.58 29.25 38.80
N SER A 209 13.94 30.36 38.40
CA SER A 209 13.69 31.52 39.29
C SER A 209 12.85 31.14 40.51
N LEU A 210 11.81 30.32 40.32
CA LEU A 210 10.99 29.80 41.43
C LEU A 210 11.83 28.91 42.35
N LYS A 211 12.54 27.92 41.80
CA LYS A 211 13.29 26.93 42.60
C LYS A 211 14.59 27.46 43.20
N GLY A 212 15.05 28.65 42.80
CA GLY A 212 16.36 29.18 43.20
C GLY A 212 17.53 28.41 42.59
N THR A 213 17.31 27.81 41.42
CA THR A 213 18.31 27.07 40.64
C THR A 213 18.67 27.85 39.38
N THR A 214 19.51 27.28 38.51
CA THR A 214 19.81 27.87 37.19
C THR A 214 19.01 27.18 36.10
N ALA A 215 18.65 27.92 35.05
CA ALA A 215 17.94 27.37 33.90
C ALA A 215 18.69 26.20 33.24
N ALA A 216 20.03 26.22 33.28
CA ALA A 216 20.87 25.12 32.81
C ALA A 216 20.64 23.83 33.62
N VAL A 217 20.66 23.91 34.96
CA VAL A 217 20.47 22.74 35.83
C VAL A 217 19.06 22.16 35.70
N GLU A 218 18.02 23.00 35.64
CA GLU A 218 16.65 22.53 35.45
C GLU A 218 16.45 21.92 34.05
N GLY A 219 17.11 22.50 33.03
CA GLY A 219 17.12 21.96 31.67
C GLY A 219 17.76 20.58 31.61
N GLU A 220 18.95 20.41 32.17
CA GLU A 220 19.66 19.12 32.24
C GLU A 220 18.86 18.07 33.02
N PHE A 221 18.29 18.45 34.17
CA PHE A 221 17.47 17.55 34.97
C PHE A 221 16.25 17.02 34.20
N ARG A 222 15.59 17.89 33.44
CA ARG A 222 14.46 17.49 32.59
C ARG A 222 14.89 16.62 31.42
N GLN A 223 16.00 16.94 30.77
CA GLN A 223 16.54 16.09 29.71
C GLN A 223 16.88 14.69 30.24
N GLY A 224 17.43 14.59 31.45
CA GLY A 224 17.68 13.32 32.12
C GLY A 224 16.40 12.52 32.38
N GLN A 225 15.33 13.17 32.86
CA GLN A 225 14.04 12.52 33.06
C GLN A 225 13.39 12.04 31.74
N ALA A 226 13.43 12.88 30.71
CA ALA A 226 12.94 12.52 29.38
C ALA A 226 13.71 11.33 28.81
N ALA A 227 15.04 11.32 28.96
CA ALA A 227 15.89 10.21 28.53
C ALA A 227 15.59 8.91 29.29
N LEU A 228 15.35 9.00 30.61
CA LEU A 228 14.96 7.84 31.42
C LEU A 228 13.60 7.28 30.98
N ALA A 229 12.60 8.14 30.81
CA ALA A 229 11.27 7.74 30.34
C ALA A 229 11.34 7.10 28.95
N ALA A 230 12.12 7.69 28.03
CA ALA A 230 12.34 7.12 26.69
C ALA A 230 13.02 5.74 26.76
N TYR A 231 14.02 5.56 27.63
CA TYR A 231 14.67 4.28 27.85
C TYR A 231 13.69 3.22 28.39
N GLU A 232 12.87 3.57 29.38
CA GLU A 232 11.87 2.66 29.94
C GLU A 232 10.82 2.25 28.91
N ASN A 233 10.32 3.21 28.12
CA ASN A 233 9.39 2.95 27.02
C ASN A 233 10.01 2.02 25.97
N ALA A 234 11.27 2.24 25.60
CA ALA A 234 11.98 1.37 24.68
C ALA A 234 12.14 -0.06 25.22
N GLN A 235 12.43 -0.22 26.52
CA GLN A 235 12.53 -1.55 27.14
C GLN A 235 11.16 -2.24 27.27
N ALA A 236 10.09 -1.49 27.53
CA ALA A 236 8.73 -2.03 27.50
C ALA A 236 8.34 -2.50 26.09
N ALA A 237 8.62 -1.71 25.06
CA ALA A 237 8.37 -2.07 23.67
C ALA A 237 9.13 -3.34 23.25
N LYS A 238 10.41 -3.47 23.64
CA LYS A 238 11.20 -4.70 23.40
C LYS A 238 10.58 -5.93 24.07
N ARG A 239 10.15 -5.81 25.33
CA ARG A 239 9.49 -6.92 26.03
C ARG A 239 8.16 -7.31 25.37
N ALA A 240 7.37 -6.33 24.93
CA ALA A 240 6.12 -6.57 24.22
C ALA A 240 6.36 -7.27 22.87
N ALA A 241 7.36 -6.83 22.11
CA ALA A 241 7.73 -7.46 20.84
C ALA A 241 8.20 -8.91 21.03
N ALA A 242 9.03 -9.18 22.05
CA ALA A 242 9.46 -10.54 22.37
C ALA A 242 8.29 -11.44 22.79
N ALA A 243 7.35 -10.92 23.58
CA ALA A 243 6.14 -11.66 23.96
C ALA A 243 5.22 -11.95 22.75
N ALA A 244 5.09 -11.01 21.82
CA ALA A 244 4.33 -11.21 20.60
C ALA A 244 4.98 -12.28 19.69
N GLN A 245 6.31 -12.25 19.54
CA GLN A 245 7.04 -13.30 18.81
C GLN A 245 6.88 -14.67 19.46
N ALA A 246 6.97 -14.76 20.79
CA ALA A 246 6.74 -16.01 21.51
C ALA A 246 5.32 -16.55 21.31
N ARG A 247 4.29 -15.67 21.30
CA ARG A 247 2.90 -16.07 20.98
C ARG A 247 2.76 -16.59 19.55
N GLN A 248 3.33 -15.88 18.58
CA GLN A 248 3.31 -16.32 17.17
C GLN A 248 4.01 -17.68 16.97
N GLN A 249 5.13 -17.91 17.66
CA GLN A 249 5.83 -19.20 17.63
C GLN A 249 5.02 -20.30 18.31
N ALA A 250 4.36 -20.01 19.43
CA ALA A 250 3.48 -20.97 20.11
C ALA A 250 2.24 -21.32 19.26
N GLU A 251 1.64 -20.35 18.58
CA GLU A 251 0.53 -20.58 17.65
C GLU A 251 0.96 -21.38 16.42
N ALA A 252 2.15 -21.11 15.88
CA ALA A 252 2.73 -21.89 14.78
C ALA A 252 3.02 -23.34 15.21
N ALA A 253 3.57 -23.54 16.41
CA ALA A 253 3.82 -24.86 16.98
C ALA A 253 2.50 -25.63 17.27
N ALA A 254 1.47 -24.95 17.78
CA ALA A 254 0.15 -25.55 18.01
C ALA A 254 -0.53 -25.97 16.69
N LYS A 255 -0.43 -25.15 15.64
CA LYS A 255 -0.89 -25.50 14.29
C LYS A 255 -0.11 -26.67 13.68
N ALA A 256 1.19 -26.78 13.97
CA ALA A 256 2.02 -27.90 13.53
C ALA A 256 1.77 -29.22 14.29
N ALA A 257 1.29 -29.16 15.54
CA ALA A 257 0.96 -30.32 16.36
C ALA A 257 -0.43 -30.93 16.08
N ALA A 258 -1.37 -30.14 15.54
CA ALA A 258 -2.71 -30.59 15.17
C ALA A 258 -2.74 -31.81 14.21
N PRO A 259 -1.90 -31.90 13.15
CA PRO A 259 -1.87 -33.10 12.30
C PRO A 259 -1.26 -34.36 12.96
N ALA A 260 -0.46 -34.22 14.02
CA ALA A 260 0.15 -35.36 14.72
C ALA A 260 -0.83 -36.06 15.68
N ALA A 261 -1.75 -35.32 16.31
CA ALA A 261 -2.78 -35.89 17.19
C ALA A 261 -3.86 -36.68 16.40
N VAL A 262 -4.14 -36.28 15.16
CA VAL A 262 -5.09 -37.01 14.29
C VAL A 262 -4.49 -38.33 13.80
N GLN A 263 -3.17 -38.41 13.57
CA GLN A 263 -2.52 -39.67 13.18
C GLN A 263 -2.35 -40.65 14.35
N ALA A 264 -2.12 -40.15 15.58
CA ALA A 264 -2.03 -41.00 16.77
C ALA A 264 -3.38 -41.63 17.18
N ALA A 265 -4.51 -41.00 16.85
CA ALA A 265 -5.85 -41.54 17.10
C ALA A 265 -6.24 -42.68 16.14
N VAL A 266 -5.59 -42.80 14.98
CA VAL A 266 -5.86 -43.85 13.97
C VAL A 266 -5.06 -45.12 14.22
N GLN A 267 -4.05 -45.11 15.09
CA GLN A 267 -3.14 -46.25 15.35
C GLN A 267 -3.41 -47.00 16.66
N LYS A 268 -4.55 -46.83 17.33
CA LYS A 268 -4.93 -47.75 18.42
C LYS A 268 -5.25 -49.14 17.82
N PRO A 269 -4.52 -50.22 18.16
CA PRO A 269 -4.77 -51.53 17.59
C PRO A 269 -6.08 -52.10 18.13
N VAL A 270 -6.94 -52.55 17.23
CA VAL A 270 -8.19 -53.26 17.53
C VAL A 270 -7.82 -54.63 18.10
N ASN A 271 -8.10 -54.85 19.38
CA ASN A 271 -7.93 -56.15 20.02
C ASN A 271 -9.09 -57.07 19.59
N PRO A 272 -8.86 -58.25 18.98
CA PRO A 272 -9.94 -59.12 18.54
C PRO A 272 -10.63 -59.77 19.75
N ALA A 273 -11.97 -59.82 19.71
CA ALA A 273 -12.82 -60.35 20.77
C ALA A 273 -12.63 -61.87 20.98
N PRO A 274 -12.69 -62.38 22.22
CA PRO A 274 -12.68 -63.81 22.47
C PRO A 274 -14.06 -64.42 22.18
N VAL A 275 -14.07 -65.46 21.33
CA VAL A 275 -15.22 -66.35 21.11
C VAL A 275 -15.34 -67.31 22.30
N ASN A 276 -16.46 -67.24 23.03
CA ASN A 276 -16.83 -68.22 24.06
C ASN A 276 -17.69 -69.33 23.45
N PRO A 277 -17.43 -70.62 23.72
CA PRO A 277 -18.26 -71.73 23.27
C PRO A 277 -19.15 -72.26 24.41
N VAL A 278 -20.44 -72.51 24.16
CA VAL A 278 -21.27 -73.42 24.99
C VAL A 278 -22.59 -73.78 24.26
N PRO A 279 -23.22 -74.92 24.60
CA PRO A 279 -22.77 -76.31 24.48
C PRO A 279 -23.22 -76.98 23.17
#